data_AF-A0A921FN36-F1
#
_entry.id   AF-A0A921FN36-F1
#
_cell.length_a   1.000
_cell.length_b   1.000
_cell.length_c   1.000
_cell.angle_alpha   90.00
_cell.angle_beta   90.00
_cell.angle_gamma   90.00
#
_symmetry.space_group_name_H-M   'P 1'
#
loop_
_entity.id
_entity.type
_entity.pdbx_description
1 polymer ?
#
loop_
_entity_poly.entity_id
_entity_poly.type
_entity_poly.pdbx_seq_one_letter_code
_entity_poly.pdbx_strand_id
1 'polypeptide(L)'
;MLAHGADEPAPLGSIFKLYVLLAVADAVEGGDLDWGTVLTVSPQNRSLPSGELQDAPDGTQVTVIEAATKMIEISDNTATDVLIQAVGRQAVEDAVVQAGHHDPALMWPFVSTRELFQIGWGDPAYLEIWQNGNQDEQYALLEQLEHQSISPHDIAVGGDPLWPQGVDWYASARDIASVHVALQQHDDATVREILSQNPGVNQDAWDYVGYKGGSSLGVLTGSWYLEDADGEGYVVVIQANTDEPAGISTKSHAQFFQLASSAIELTYDPRPAGISQD
;
A
#
# COMPACT_ATOMS: atom_id res chain seq x y z
N MET A 1 17.14 9.36 -14.86
CA MET A 1 16.83 8.75 -13.55
C MET A 1 17.69 9.41 -12.49
N LEU A 2 17.06 10.13 -11.54
CA LEU A 2 17.68 10.58 -10.30
C LEU A 2 17.36 9.51 -9.24
N ALA A 3 18.38 8.97 -8.56
CA ALA A 3 18.18 7.88 -7.60
C ALA A 3 19.20 7.96 -6.47
N HIS A 4 18.74 7.68 -5.24
CA HIS A 4 19.56 7.49 -4.05
C HIS A 4 18.96 6.35 -3.25
N GLY A 5 19.74 5.32 -2.91
CA GLY A 5 19.25 4.13 -2.19
C GLY A 5 18.16 3.33 -2.90
N ALA A 6 17.96 3.52 -4.22
CA ALA A 6 16.77 3.02 -4.92
C ALA A 6 16.67 1.50 -5.04
N ASP A 7 17.74 0.77 -4.74
CA ASP A 7 17.84 -0.68 -4.73
C ASP A 7 17.82 -1.26 -3.30
N GLU A 8 17.79 -0.40 -2.27
CA GLU A 8 17.77 -0.83 -0.86
C GLU A 8 16.32 -1.04 -0.43
N PRO A 9 15.93 -2.24 0.05
CA PRO A 9 14.60 -2.48 0.58
C PRO A 9 14.37 -1.67 1.85
N ALA A 10 13.19 -1.06 1.96
CA ALA A 10 12.76 -0.31 3.14
C ALA A 10 11.30 -0.66 3.47
N PRO A 11 10.87 -0.46 4.73
CA PRO A 11 9.48 -0.68 5.10
C PRO A 11 8.56 0.23 4.29
N LEU A 12 7.42 -0.30 3.86
CA LEU A 12 6.50 0.34 2.95
C LEU A 12 5.43 1.14 3.66
N GLY A 13 5.03 0.72 4.87
CA GLY A 13 3.70 1.04 5.38
C GLY A 13 2.64 0.69 4.33
N SER A 14 1.58 1.48 4.24
CA SER A 14 0.44 1.22 3.34
C SER A 14 0.70 1.26 1.81
N ILE A 15 1.93 1.45 1.31
CA ILE A 15 2.22 1.30 -0.13
C ILE A 15 2.01 -0.16 -0.59
N PHE A 16 2.13 -1.14 0.30
CA PHE A 16 1.90 -2.56 -0.02
C PHE A 16 0.52 -2.83 -0.67
N LYS A 17 -0.46 -1.96 -0.42
CA LYS A 17 -1.82 -2.01 -0.99
C LYS A 17 -1.85 -1.89 -2.52
N LEU A 18 -0.78 -1.42 -3.15
CA LEU A 18 -0.63 -1.47 -4.60
C LEU A 18 -0.55 -2.92 -5.11
N TYR A 19 0.11 -3.83 -4.38
CA TYR A 19 0.11 -5.26 -4.72
C TYR A 19 -1.25 -5.90 -4.50
N VAL A 20 -1.98 -5.48 -3.46
CA VAL A 20 -3.37 -5.92 -3.24
C VAL A 20 -4.27 -5.45 -4.40
N LEU A 21 -4.12 -4.20 -4.84
CA LEU A 21 -4.87 -3.68 -5.99
C LEU A 21 -4.52 -4.45 -7.27
N LEU A 22 -3.25 -4.78 -7.48
CA LEU A 22 -2.82 -5.57 -8.63
C LEU A 22 -3.48 -6.95 -8.63
N ALA A 23 -3.45 -7.67 -7.50
CA ALA A 23 -4.11 -8.97 -7.37
C ALA A 23 -5.64 -8.90 -7.61
N VAL A 24 -6.29 -7.82 -7.15
CA VAL A 24 -7.72 -7.59 -7.42
C VAL A 24 -7.96 -7.33 -8.91
N ALA A 25 -7.13 -6.50 -9.55
CA ALA A 25 -7.23 -6.22 -10.98
C ALA A 25 -7.00 -7.48 -11.83
N ASP A 26 -5.99 -8.28 -11.51
CA ASP A 26 -5.71 -9.58 -12.13
C ASP A 26 -6.91 -10.54 -11.99
N ALA A 27 -7.51 -10.63 -10.80
CA ALA A 27 -8.68 -11.47 -10.56
C ALA A 27 -9.91 -11.00 -11.35
N VAL A 28 -10.09 -9.68 -11.51
CA VAL A 28 -11.18 -9.13 -12.32
C VAL A 28 -10.95 -9.36 -13.82
N GLU A 29 -9.74 -9.10 -14.31
CA GLU A 29 -9.39 -9.36 -15.71
C GLU A 29 -9.49 -10.85 -16.07
N GLY A 30 -9.11 -11.73 -15.15
CA GLY A 30 -9.26 -13.18 -15.26
C GLY A 30 -10.70 -13.69 -15.19
N GLY A 31 -11.64 -12.85 -14.72
CA GLY A 31 -13.06 -13.19 -14.56
C GLY A 31 -13.38 -14.01 -13.30
N ASP A 32 -12.42 -14.15 -12.37
CA ASP A 32 -12.61 -14.80 -11.07
C ASP A 32 -13.31 -13.88 -10.05
N LEU A 33 -13.22 -12.56 -10.27
CA LEU A 33 -13.88 -11.52 -9.49
C LEU A 33 -14.53 -10.49 -10.44
N ASP A 34 -15.47 -9.69 -9.94
CA ASP A 34 -16.07 -8.57 -10.67
C ASP A 34 -16.09 -7.33 -9.78
N TRP A 35 -15.84 -6.14 -10.33
CA TRP A 35 -15.84 -4.88 -9.59
C TRP A 35 -17.14 -4.61 -8.81
N GLY A 36 -18.28 -5.09 -9.33
CA GLY A 36 -19.60 -5.00 -8.69
C GLY A 36 -19.90 -6.15 -7.72
N THR A 37 -18.99 -7.12 -7.54
CA THR A 37 -19.15 -8.20 -6.56
C THR A 37 -19.27 -7.59 -5.16
N VAL A 38 -20.29 -8.00 -4.42
CA VAL A 38 -20.56 -7.51 -3.08
C VAL A 38 -19.82 -8.35 -2.05
N LEU A 39 -18.92 -7.71 -1.32
CA LEU A 39 -18.18 -8.22 -0.18
C LEU A 39 -18.86 -7.81 1.13
N THR A 40 -18.55 -8.52 2.21
CA THR A 40 -19.17 -8.28 3.53
C THR A 40 -18.10 -7.95 4.56
N VAL A 41 -18.26 -6.81 5.24
CA VAL A 41 -17.48 -6.45 6.42
C VAL A 41 -17.92 -7.34 7.58
N SER A 42 -16.95 -8.00 8.22
CA SER A 42 -17.16 -8.97 9.28
C SER A 42 -16.09 -8.85 10.36
N PRO A 43 -16.31 -9.40 11.57
CA PRO A 43 -15.27 -9.45 12.60
C PRO A 43 -13.96 -10.13 12.15
N GLN A 44 -14.03 -11.03 11.16
CA GLN A 44 -12.90 -11.80 10.62
C GLN A 44 -12.04 -10.99 9.63
N ASN A 45 -12.55 -9.89 9.07
CA ASN A 45 -11.79 -9.01 8.16
C ASN A 45 -11.69 -7.56 8.64
N ARG A 46 -12.33 -7.20 9.76
CA ARG A 46 -12.18 -5.89 10.40
C ARG A 46 -10.74 -5.66 10.89
N SER A 47 -10.15 -4.53 10.52
CA SER A 47 -8.81 -4.10 10.96
C SER A 47 -8.87 -2.84 11.84
N LEU A 48 -7.70 -2.32 12.24
CA LEU A 48 -7.56 -1.02 12.92
C LEU A 48 -7.41 0.12 11.88
N PRO A 49 -7.60 1.40 12.26
CA PRO A 49 -7.34 2.54 11.40
C PRO A 49 -5.91 2.53 10.79
N SER A 50 -5.65 3.21 9.67
CA SER A 50 -6.51 4.15 8.93
C SER A 50 -7.69 3.50 8.20
N GLY A 51 -8.74 4.30 7.96
CA GLY A 51 -9.96 3.87 7.28
C GLY A 51 -11.23 4.36 7.98
N GLU A 52 -12.36 3.89 7.47
CA GLU A 52 -13.70 4.13 8.00
C GLU A 52 -14.47 2.82 8.19
N LEU A 53 -14.17 1.76 7.41
CA LEU A 53 -14.93 0.51 7.45
C LEU A 53 -14.77 -0.26 8.75
N GLN A 54 -13.74 0.02 9.56
CA GLN A 54 -13.63 -0.56 10.89
C GLN A 54 -14.81 -0.17 11.81
N ASP A 55 -15.39 1.01 11.59
CA ASP A 55 -16.51 1.54 12.37
C ASP A 55 -17.88 1.12 11.80
N ALA A 56 -17.89 0.46 10.63
CA ALA A 56 -19.11 -0.04 10.02
C ALA A 56 -19.67 -1.25 10.81
N PRO A 57 -21.00 -1.38 10.93
CA PRO A 57 -21.63 -2.55 11.54
C PRO A 57 -21.22 -3.87 10.86
N ASP A 58 -21.21 -4.96 11.62
CA ASP A 58 -21.07 -6.31 11.05
C ASP A 58 -22.17 -6.56 10.01
N GLY A 59 -21.79 -7.13 8.87
CA GLY A 59 -22.71 -7.39 7.76
C GLY A 59 -22.88 -6.22 6.79
N THR A 60 -22.17 -5.09 6.99
CA THR A 60 -22.10 -4.01 5.99
C THR A 60 -21.60 -4.58 4.67
N GLN A 61 -22.31 -4.26 3.59
CA GLN A 61 -21.99 -4.67 2.23
C GLN A 61 -21.22 -3.57 1.52
N VAL A 62 -20.13 -3.93 0.84
CA VAL A 62 -19.33 -3.05 -0.01
C VAL A 62 -18.99 -3.78 -1.29
N THR A 63 -19.05 -3.11 -2.43
CA THR A 63 -18.57 -3.68 -3.70
C THR A 63 -17.04 -3.73 -3.74
N VAL A 64 -16.48 -4.57 -4.60
CA VAL A 64 -15.02 -4.63 -4.81
C VAL A 64 -14.46 -3.26 -5.20
N ILE A 65 -15.14 -2.52 -6.09
CA ILE A 65 -14.70 -1.16 -6.48
C ILE A 65 -14.77 -0.16 -5.32
N GLU A 66 -15.80 -0.21 -4.48
CA GLU A 66 -15.90 0.65 -3.28
C GLU A 66 -14.80 0.33 -2.27
N ALA A 67 -14.52 -0.95 -2.03
CA ALA A 67 -13.45 -1.39 -1.14
C ALA A 67 -12.07 -1.00 -1.69
N ALA A 68 -11.81 -1.21 -2.99
CA ALA A 68 -10.54 -0.86 -3.61
C ALA A 68 -10.31 0.67 -3.63
N THR A 69 -11.37 1.43 -3.89
CA THR A 69 -11.34 2.91 -3.79
C THR A 69 -10.96 3.35 -2.39
N LYS A 70 -11.65 2.85 -1.34
CA LYS A 70 -11.32 3.20 0.06
C LYS A 70 -9.91 2.75 0.47
N MET A 71 -9.49 1.57 0.03
CA MET A 71 -8.14 1.04 0.27
C MET A 71 -7.05 1.99 -0.27
N ILE A 72 -7.28 2.62 -1.42
CA ILE A 72 -6.28 3.49 -2.06
C ILE A 72 -6.42 4.94 -1.59
N GLU A 73 -7.61 5.53 -1.67
CA GLU A 73 -7.88 6.95 -1.41
C GLU A 73 -7.56 7.35 0.04
N ILE A 74 -8.15 6.63 0.99
CA ILE A 74 -8.05 6.91 2.43
C ILE A 74 -7.24 5.87 3.19
N SER A 75 -6.61 4.93 2.47
CA SER A 75 -5.78 3.90 3.05
C SER A 75 -6.55 2.99 4.03
N ASP A 76 -7.81 2.67 3.74
CA ASP A 76 -8.68 1.88 4.62
C ASP A 76 -8.18 0.44 4.80
N ASN A 77 -7.74 0.12 6.01
CA ASN A 77 -7.19 -1.18 6.38
C ASN A 77 -8.26 -2.29 6.40
N THR A 78 -9.50 -1.98 6.81
CA THR A 78 -10.58 -2.97 6.78
C THR A 78 -10.98 -3.27 5.34
N ALA A 79 -11.06 -2.26 4.48
CA ALA A 79 -11.28 -2.47 3.05
C ALA A 79 -10.17 -3.33 2.42
N THR A 80 -8.93 -3.09 2.83
CA THR A 80 -7.76 -3.87 2.38
C THR A 80 -7.90 -5.34 2.76
N ASP A 81 -8.17 -5.63 4.04
CA ASP A 81 -8.26 -7.01 4.52
C ASP A 81 -9.51 -7.74 3.96
N VAL A 82 -10.60 -7.02 3.70
CA VAL A 82 -11.77 -7.53 2.95
C VAL A 82 -11.37 -7.97 1.54
N LEU A 83 -10.54 -7.18 0.84
CA LEU A 83 -10.06 -7.53 -0.51
C LEU A 83 -9.07 -8.69 -0.48
N ILE A 84 -8.12 -8.71 0.46
CA ILE A 84 -7.19 -9.82 0.65
C ILE A 84 -7.96 -11.12 0.92
N GLN A 85 -9.02 -11.07 1.74
CA GLN A 85 -9.87 -12.23 1.97
C GLN A 85 -10.61 -12.69 0.69
N ALA A 86 -11.01 -11.74 -0.17
CA ALA A 86 -11.73 -12.05 -1.41
C ALA A 86 -10.84 -12.71 -2.48
N VAL A 87 -9.61 -12.22 -2.67
CA VAL A 87 -8.68 -12.77 -3.67
C VAL A 87 -7.78 -13.89 -3.13
N GLY A 88 -7.61 -13.94 -1.81
CA GLY A 88 -6.71 -14.88 -1.13
C GLY A 88 -5.26 -14.40 -1.10
N ARG A 89 -4.55 -14.77 -0.02
CA ARG A 89 -3.14 -14.37 0.21
C ARG A 89 -2.22 -14.76 -0.95
N GLN A 90 -2.37 -15.98 -1.47
CA GLN A 90 -1.55 -16.48 -2.57
C GLN A 90 -1.66 -15.59 -3.82
N ALA A 91 -2.85 -15.09 -4.16
CA ALA A 91 -3.01 -14.20 -5.30
C ALA A 91 -2.23 -12.89 -5.13
N VAL A 92 -2.15 -12.37 -3.90
CA VAL A 92 -1.36 -11.18 -3.60
C VAL A 92 0.15 -11.48 -3.63
N GLU A 93 0.56 -12.65 -3.15
CA GLU A 93 1.94 -13.13 -3.27
C GLU A 93 2.37 -13.32 -4.73
N ASP A 94 1.48 -13.83 -5.58
CA ASP A 94 1.69 -13.97 -7.02
C ASP A 94 1.78 -12.60 -7.70
N ALA A 95 0.94 -11.64 -7.29
CA ALA A 95 1.00 -10.25 -7.77
C ALA A 95 2.33 -9.56 -7.42
N VAL A 96 2.94 -9.85 -6.26
CA VAL A 96 4.30 -9.37 -5.91
C VAL A 96 5.33 -9.88 -6.91
N VAL A 97 5.26 -11.16 -7.29
CA VAL A 97 6.16 -11.76 -8.29
C VAL A 97 5.92 -11.16 -9.68
N GLN A 98 4.65 -11.05 -10.09
CA GLN A 98 4.25 -10.51 -11.40
C GLN A 98 4.64 -9.04 -11.57
N ALA A 99 4.53 -8.25 -10.50
CA ALA A 99 4.97 -6.86 -10.48
C ALA A 99 6.50 -6.70 -10.64
N GLY A 100 7.27 -7.79 -10.54
CA GLY A 100 8.72 -7.76 -10.73
C GLY A 100 9.50 -7.38 -9.47
N HIS A 101 8.96 -7.65 -8.28
CA HIS A 101 9.69 -7.44 -7.02
C HIS A 101 11.02 -8.21 -7.02
N HIS A 102 12.13 -7.54 -6.71
CA HIS A 102 13.48 -8.11 -6.85
C HIS A 102 13.76 -9.30 -5.93
N ASP A 103 13.12 -9.33 -4.75
CA ASP A 103 13.19 -10.44 -3.79
C ASP A 103 11.81 -10.69 -3.14
N PRO A 104 10.90 -11.44 -3.81
CA PRO A 104 9.53 -11.64 -3.33
C PRO A 104 9.44 -12.27 -1.92
N ALA A 105 10.49 -12.97 -1.47
CA ALA A 105 10.53 -13.55 -0.13
C ALA A 105 10.48 -12.50 1.00
N LEU A 106 10.84 -11.24 0.71
CA LEU A 106 10.69 -10.12 1.65
C LEU A 106 9.22 -9.74 1.93
N MET A 107 8.30 -10.25 1.11
CA MET A 107 6.87 -10.03 1.22
C MET A 107 6.14 -11.32 1.64
N TRP A 108 6.86 -12.39 2.02
CA TRP A 108 6.30 -13.69 2.38
C TRP A 108 6.51 -14.07 3.84
N PRO A 109 5.50 -14.66 4.50
CA PRO A 109 4.11 -14.71 4.05
C PRO A 109 3.51 -13.30 3.96
N PHE A 110 2.64 -13.03 2.98
CA PHE A 110 2.10 -11.68 2.78
C PHE A 110 1.11 -11.35 3.88
N VAL A 111 1.56 -10.62 4.91
CA VAL A 111 0.74 -10.28 6.08
C VAL A 111 -0.37 -9.29 5.73
N SER A 112 -1.58 -9.50 6.27
CA SER A 112 -2.68 -8.52 6.20
C SER A 112 -2.51 -7.43 7.25
N THR A 113 -3.31 -6.37 7.20
CA THR A 113 -3.17 -5.28 8.18
C THR A 113 -3.56 -5.74 9.59
N ARG A 114 -4.65 -6.51 9.75
CA ARG A 114 -5.06 -7.08 11.04
C ARG A 114 -3.97 -7.96 11.66
N GLU A 115 -3.37 -8.81 10.84
CA GLU A 115 -2.35 -9.75 11.30
C GLU A 115 -1.10 -8.99 11.74
N LEU A 116 -0.69 -7.98 10.97
CA LEU A 116 0.43 -7.12 11.33
C LEU A 116 0.18 -6.42 12.68
N PHE A 117 -1.05 -5.94 12.92
CA PHE A 117 -1.40 -5.35 14.22
C PHE A 117 -1.38 -6.37 15.36
N GLN A 118 -1.90 -7.57 15.15
CA GLN A 118 -1.89 -8.65 16.15
C GLN A 118 -0.47 -9.12 16.47
N ILE A 119 0.39 -9.25 15.45
CA ILE A 119 1.80 -9.64 15.60
C ILE A 119 2.57 -8.55 16.34
N GLY A 120 2.41 -7.29 15.94
CA GLY A 120 3.19 -6.19 16.50
C GLY A 120 2.78 -5.80 17.93
N TRP A 121 1.48 -5.76 18.21
CA TRP A 121 0.95 -5.13 19.42
C TRP A 121 -0.14 -5.95 20.13
N GLY A 122 -0.32 -7.22 19.73
CA GLY A 122 -1.20 -8.19 20.40
C GLY A 122 -0.44 -9.04 21.44
N ASP A 123 -0.55 -10.36 21.33
CA ASP A 123 0.17 -11.30 22.20
C ASP A 123 1.67 -11.28 21.88
N PRO A 124 2.57 -11.01 22.84
CA PRO A 124 4.02 -11.02 22.62
C PRO A 124 4.56 -12.34 22.03
N ALA A 125 3.87 -13.47 22.25
CA ALA A 125 4.24 -14.75 21.65
C ALA A 125 4.13 -14.73 20.12
N TYR A 126 3.22 -13.93 19.54
CA TYR A 126 3.08 -13.81 18.09
C TYR A 126 4.30 -13.11 17.48
N LEU A 127 4.80 -12.06 18.13
CA LEU A 127 6.02 -11.39 17.71
C LEU A 127 7.25 -12.31 17.81
N GLU A 128 7.33 -13.12 18.87
CA GLU A 128 8.42 -14.09 19.05
C GLU A 128 8.43 -15.14 17.92
N ILE A 129 7.25 -15.68 17.57
CA ILE A 129 7.10 -16.60 16.43
C ILE A 129 7.45 -15.90 15.12
N TRP A 130 6.98 -14.67 14.90
CA TRP A 130 7.24 -13.93 13.67
C TRP A 130 8.74 -13.69 13.44
N GLN A 131 9.49 -13.34 14.49
CA GLN A 131 10.92 -13.05 14.40
C GLN A 131 11.81 -14.28 14.27
N ASN A 132 11.47 -15.35 15.01
CA ASN A 132 12.38 -16.48 15.21
C ASN A 132 11.89 -17.76 14.50
N GLY A 133 10.63 -17.79 14.09
CA GLY A 133 10.04 -18.90 13.37
C GLY A 133 10.49 -18.95 11.92
N ASN A 134 10.45 -20.14 11.34
CA ASN A 134 10.59 -20.31 9.91
C ASN A 134 9.28 -19.96 9.17
N GLN A 135 9.31 -19.95 7.84
CA GLN A 135 8.17 -19.55 7.03
C GLN A 135 6.92 -20.42 7.25
N ASP A 136 7.06 -21.73 7.47
CA ASP A 136 5.91 -22.61 7.75
C ASP A 136 5.27 -22.26 9.10
N GLU A 137 6.08 -21.92 10.10
CA GLU A 137 5.60 -21.46 11.41
C GLU A 137 4.92 -20.09 11.32
N GLN A 138 5.43 -19.20 10.47
CA GLN A 138 4.78 -17.91 10.19
C GLN A 138 3.43 -18.11 9.48
N TYR A 139 3.33 -18.96 8.45
CA TYR A 139 2.03 -19.26 7.82
C TYR A 139 1.04 -19.89 8.81
N ALA A 140 1.50 -20.82 9.66
CA ALA A 140 0.65 -21.42 10.69
C ALA A 140 0.15 -20.38 11.71
N LEU A 141 0.99 -19.40 12.07
CA LEU A 141 0.56 -18.26 12.87
C LEU A 141 -0.52 -17.45 12.15
N LEU A 142 -0.33 -17.10 10.88
CA LEU A 142 -1.31 -16.31 10.14
C LEU A 142 -2.66 -17.05 10.00
N GLU A 143 -2.65 -18.35 9.71
CA GLU A 143 -3.86 -19.19 9.70
C GLU A 143 -4.57 -19.18 11.07
N GLN A 144 -3.81 -19.25 12.17
CA GLN A 144 -4.37 -19.12 13.51
C GLN A 144 -5.02 -17.75 13.74
N LEU A 145 -4.41 -16.66 13.25
CA LEU A 145 -4.89 -15.29 13.44
C LEU A 145 -6.14 -14.99 12.60
N GLU A 146 -6.27 -15.58 11.42
CA GLU A 146 -7.46 -15.43 10.54
C GLU A 146 -8.76 -15.85 11.24
N HIS A 147 -8.69 -16.83 12.13
CA HIS A 147 -9.84 -17.31 12.90
C HIS A 147 -10.14 -16.49 14.17
N GLN A 148 -9.31 -15.50 14.49
CA GLN A 148 -9.48 -14.66 15.66
C GLN A 148 -10.03 -13.29 15.25
N SER A 149 -11.16 -12.89 15.84
CA SER A 149 -11.63 -11.51 15.74
C SER A 149 -10.68 -10.60 16.51
N ILE A 150 -10.33 -9.45 15.92
CA ILE A 150 -9.67 -8.38 16.65
C ILE A 150 -10.71 -7.38 17.16
N SER A 151 -10.53 -6.89 18.38
CA SER A 151 -11.18 -5.67 18.84
C SER A 151 -10.19 -4.52 18.74
N PRO A 152 -10.56 -3.36 18.16
CA PRO A 152 -9.71 -2.17 18.18
C PRO A 152 -9.30 -1.72 19.60
N HIS A 153 -10.01 -2.19 20.63
CA HIS A 153 -9.67 -1.92 22.04
C HIS A 153 -8.60 -2.85 22.61
N ASP A 154 -8.35 -4.00 21.97
CA ASP A 154 -7.41 -5.01 22.49
C ASP A 154 -5.97 -4.76 22.04
N ILE A 155 -5.79 -3.92 21.02
CA ILE A 155 -4.48 -3.60 20.44
C ILE A 155 -4.19 -2.11 20.62
N ALA A 156 -3.15 -1.80 21.39
CA ALA A 156 -2.65 -0.45 21.60
C ALA A 156 -1.36 -0.22 20.80
N VAL A 157 -1.48 0.29 19.58
CA VAL A 157 -0.33 0.62 18.72
C VAL A 157 0.47 1.76 19.36
N GLY A 158 1.75 1.48 19.66
CA GLY A 158 2.67 2.43 20.26
C GLY A 158 4.01 1.80 20.60
N GLY A 159 4.87 2.57 21.26
CA GLY A 159 6.24 2.13 21.59
C GLY A 159 7.21 2.34 20.44
N ASP A 160 8.24 1.49 20.39
CA ASP A 160 9.30 1.57 19.38
C ASP A 160 8.82 1.03 18.02
N PRO A 161 9.32 1.55 16.89
CA PRO A 161 9.13 0.96 15.58
C PRO A 161 9.47 -0.54 15.55
N LEU A 162 8.56 -1.36 15.00
CA LEU A 162 8.75 -2.81 14.89
C LEU A 162 9.18 -3.27 13.49
N TRP A 163 9.31 -2.36 12.52
CA TRP A 163 9.86 -2.69 11.20
C TRP A 163 11.29 -3.26 11.26
N PRO A 164 12.20 -2.89 12.20
CA PRO A 164 13.51 -3.58 12.28
C PRO A 164 13.39 -5.04 12.70
N GLN A 165 12.23 -5.43 13.23
CA GLN A 165 11.88 -6.77 13.69
C GLN A 165 11.03 -7.53 12.66
N GLY A 166 10.93 -7.03 11.42
CA GLY A 166 10.17 -7.68 10.35
C GLY A 166 8.67 -7.37 10.35
N VAL A 167 8.19 -6.46 11.20
CA VAL A 167 6.76 -6.10 11.30
C VAL A 167 6.46 -4.90 10.39
N ASP A 168 6.54 -5.12 9.07
CA ASP A 168 6.11 -4.23 7.99
C ASP A 168 6.11 -5.04 6.68
N TRP A 169 5.87 -4.39 5.55
CA TRP A 169 6.11 -4.93 4.21
C TRP A 169 7.37 -4.27 3.65
N TYR A 170 8.18 -4.95 2.83
CA TYR A 170 9.49 -4.43 2.41
C TYR A 170 9.64 -4.46 0.91
N ALA A 171 9.96 -3.31 0.32
CA ALA A 171 10.38 -3.23 -1.08
C ALA A 171 11.30 -2.03 -1.30
N SER A 172 12.10 -2.09 -2.36
CA SER A 172 12.92 -0.97 -2.82
C SER A 172 12.09 0.04 -3.63
N ALA A 173 12.64 1.22 -3.87
CA ALA A 173 11.99 2.21 -4.72
C ALA A 173 11.74 1.69 -6.15
N ARG A 174 12.61 0.81 -6.66
CA ARG A 174 12.42 0.18 -7.98
C ARG A 174 11.29 -0.85 -7.98
N ASP A 175 11.09 -1.59 -6.91
CA ASP A 175 9.96 -2.52 -6.81
C ASP A 175 8.63 -1.76 -6.80
N ILE A 176 8.57 -0.66 -6.01
CA ILE A 176 7.40 0.23 -5.97
C ILE A 176 7.12 0.84 -7.35
N ALA A 177 8.17 1.25 -8.07
CA ALA A 177 8.01 1.74 -9.43
C ALA A 177 7.47 0.65 -10.37
N SER A 178 7.91 -0.60 -10.19
CA SER A 178 7.51 -1.73 -11.04
C SER A 178 6.04 -2.12 -10.83
N VAL A 179 5.53 -2.12 -9.58
CA VAL A 179 4.09 -2.35 -9.33
C VAL A 179 3.22 -1.21 -9.87
N HIS A 180 3.68 0.04 -9.82
CA HIS A 180 2.99 1.16 -10.49
C HIS A 180 2.89 0.90 -12.00
N VAL A 181 4.00 0.55 -12.65
CA VAL A 181 4.01 0.26 -14.09
C VAL A 181 3.10 -0.93 -14.43
N ALA A 182 3.12 -2.00 -13.62
CA ALA A 182 2.26 -3.17 -13.80
C ALA A 182 0.77 -2.80 -13.74
N LEU A 183 0.37 -1.97 -12.77
CA LEU A 183 -1.01 -1.48 -12.64
C LEU A 183 -1.48 -0.69 -13.88
N GLN A 184 -0.57 0.01 -14.58
CA GLN A 184 -0.91 0.73 -15.81
C GLN A 184 -1.02 -0.16 -17.05
N GLN A 185 -0.60 -1.43 -16.98
CA GLN A 185 -0.74 -2.37 -18.11
C GLN A 185 -2.13 -3.01 -18.18
N HIS A 186 -2.99 -2.84 -17.16
CA HIS A 186 -4.37 -3.30 -17.23
C HIS A 186 -5.19 -2.44 -18.19
N ASP A 187 -5.94 -3.09 -19.07
CA ASP A 187 -6.83 -2.43 -20.04
C ASP A 187 -8.08 -1.80 -19.37
N ASP A 188 -8.33 -2.10 -18.09
CA ASP A 188 -9.47 -1.60 -17.33
C ASP A 188 -9.20 -0.20 -16.73
N ALA A 189 -9.94 0.79 -17.22
CA ALA A 189 -9.87 2.17 -16.73
C ALA A 189 -10.15 2.31 -15.22
N THR A 190 -10.88 1.35 -14.62
CA THR A 190 -11.24 1.33 -13.19
C THR A 190 -10.01 1.39 -12.28
N VAL A 191 -8.94 0.69 -12.64
CA VAL A 191 -7.68 0.70 -11.86
C VAL A 191 -7.11 2.11 -11.79
N ARG A 192 -7.11 2.80 -12.93
CA ARG A 192 -6.62 4.18 -13.03
C ARG A 192 -7.52 5.16 -12.28
N GLU A 193 -8.84 4.98 -12.38
CA GLU A 193 -9.82 5.78 -11.63
C GLU A 193 -9.58 5.65 -10.11
N ILE A 194 -9.40 4.43 -9.59
CA ILE A 194 -9.12 4.14 -8.18
C ILE A 194 -7.82 4.84 -7.72
N LEU A 195 -6.74 4.71 -8.49
CA LEU A 195 -5.43 5.30 -8.15
C LEU A 195 -5.43 6.83 -8.14
N SER A 196 -6.34 7.45 -8.91
CA SER A 196 -6.42 8.91 -9.05
C SER A 196 -7.32 9.62 -8.03
N GLN A 197 -8.02 8.89 -7.17
CA GLN A 197 -8.97 9.48 -6.21
C GLN A 197 -8.32 10.46 -5.23
N ASN A 198 -7.05 10.21 -4.88
CA ASN A 198 -6.28 11.08 -4.02
C ASN A 198 -4.89 11.28 -4.65
N PRO A 199 -4.53 12.47 -5.18
CA PRO A 199 -3.23 12.67 -5.82
C PRO A 199 -2.08 12.87 -4.83
N GLY A 200 -2.37 13.11 -3.53
CA GLY A 200 -1.37 13.38 -2.48
C GLY A 200 -0.58 14.69 -2.61
N VAL A 201 -0.54 15.29 -3.81
CA VAL A 201 0.11 16.56 -4.16
C VAL A 201 -0.78 17.36 -5.13
N ASN A 202 -0.35 18.57 -5.51
CA ASN A 202 -1.03 19.31 -6.59
C ASN A 202 -0.82 18.59 -7.94
N GLN A 203 -1.91 18.37 -8.68
CA GLN A 203 -1.93 17.68 -9.98
C GLN A 203 -2.02 18.63 -11.20
N ASP A 204 -2.12 19.96 -11.02
CA ASP A 204 -2.43 20.92 -12.10
C ASP A 204 -1.53 20.82 -13.35
N ALA A 205 -0.31 20.29 -13.22
CA ALA A 205 0.66 20.14 -14.30
C ALA A 205 0.61 18.78 -15.03
N TRP A 206 -0.24 17.87 -14.61
CA TRP A 206 -0.28 16.47 -15.08
C TRP A 206 -1.68 16.10 -15.57
N ASP A 207 -1.74 15.32 -16.66
CA ASP A 207 -3.00 14.82 -17.19
C ASP A 207 -3.52 13.63 -16.37
N TYR A 208 -2.61 12.91 -15.71
CA TYR A 208 -2.94 11.83 -14.79
C TYR A 208 -1.97 11.79 -13.61
N VAL A 209 -2.51 11.53 -12.41
CA VAL A 209 -1.75 11.27 -11.19
C VAL A 209 -2.38 10.08 -10.46
N GLY A 210 -1.66 8.97 -10.40
CA GLY A 210 -1.96 7.86 -9.50
C GLY A 210 -1.06 7.95 -8.26
N TYR A 211 -1.61 7.81 -7.06
CA TYR A 211 -0.83 7.96 -5.82
C TYR A 211 -1.14 6.89 -4.79
N LYS A 212 -0.10 6.49 -4.06
CA LYS A 212 -0.24 5.81 -2.78
C LYS A 212 0.84 6.26 -1.80
N GLY A 213 0.38 6.73 -0.64
CA GLY A 213 1.23 6.95 0.53
C GLY A 213 1.19 5.77 1.51
N GLY A 214 2.22 5.68 2.35
CA GLY A 214 2.31 4.70 3.41
C GLY A 214 2.90 5.29 4.68
N SER A 215 2.40 4.84 5.83
CA SER A 215 2.99 5.16 7.12
C SER A 215 2.79 4.00 8.10
N SER A 216 3.75 3.87 9.01
CA SER A 216 3.71 3.04 10.21
C SER A 216 4.61 3.71 11.26
N LEU A 217 4.79 3.11 12.45
CA LEU A 217 5.69 3.70 13.45
C LEU A 217 7.11 3.78 12.89
N GLY A 218 7.64 5.00 12.77
CA GLY A 218 8.98 5.22 12.22
C GLY A 218 9.07 5.06 10.70
N VAL A 219 7.96 4.99 9.96
CA VAL A 219 7.95 4.84 8.49
C VAL A 219 7.05 5.89 7.84
N LEU A 220 7.54 6.53 6.78
CA LEU A 220 6.79 7.45 5.94
C LEU A 220 7.23 7.30 4.48
N THR A 221 6.28 6.96 3.62
CA THR A 221 6.52 6.67 2.21
C THR A 221 5.46 7.33 1.33
N GLY A 222 5.83 7.58 0.07
CA GLY A 222 4.98 8.18 -0.94
C GLY A 222 5.41 7.71 -2.32
N SER A 223 4.44 7.34 -3.15
CA SER A 223 4.66 6.88 -4.51
C SER A 223 3.64 7.47 -5.47
N TRP A 224 4.10 7.91 -6.62
CA TRP A 224 3.30 8.54 -7.66
C TRP A 224 3.63 7.92 -9.01
N TYR A 225 2.59 7.64 -9.81
CA TYR A 225 2.69 7.47 -11.26
C TYR A 225 2.03 8.68 -11.91
N LEU A 226 2.75 9.34 -12.81
CA LEU A 226 2.38 10.62 -13.41
C LEU A 226 2.39 10.48 -14.92
N GLU A 227 1.42 11.08 -15.62
CA GLU A 227 1.47 11.21 -17.08
C GLU A 227 1.34 12.66 -17.50
N ASP A 228 2.25 13.09 -18.38
CA ASP A 228 2.20 14.41 -18.99
C ASP A 228 1.24 14.45 -20.20
N ALA A 229 1.09 15.65 -20.79
CA ALA A 229 0.22 15.88 -21.94
C ALA A 229 0.66 15.18 -23.24
N ASP A 230 1.90 14.70 -23.32
CA ASP A 230 2.40 13.88 -24.43
C ASP A 230 2.13 12.37 -24.18
N GLY A 231 1.60 12.02 -23.00
CA GLY A 231 1.35 10.65 -22.55
C GLY A 231 2.61 9.94 -22.02
N GLU A 232 3.68 10.67 -21.72
CA GLU A 232 4.90 10.09 -21.14
C GLU A 232 4.69 9.84 -19.63
N GLY A 233 4.97 8.59 -19.21
CA GLY A 233 4.79 8.14 -17.83
C GLY A 233 6.05 8.29 -16.97
N TYR A 234 5.89 8.81 -15.76
CA TYR A 234 6.95 8.99 -14.78
C TYR A 234 6.56 8.35 -13.45
N VAL A 235 7.54 7.76 -12.74
CA VAL A 235 7.34 7.26 -11.39
C VAL A 235 8.24 8.01 -10.41
N VAL A 236 7.63 8.56 -9.37
CA VAL A 236 8.34 9.20 -8.25
C VAL A 236 8.08 8.39 -7.00
N VAL A 237 9.15 8.00 -6.29
CA VAL A 237 9.06 7.24 -5.04
C VAL A 237 9.96 7.91 -4.01
N ILE A 238 9.43 8.11 -2.81
CA ILE A 238 10.18 8.61 -1.66
C ILE A 238 9.89 7.68 -0.49
N GLN A 239 10.95 7.18 0.14
CA GLN A 239 10.88 6.35 1.34
C GLN A 239 11.72 6.99 2.43
N ALA A 240 11.16 7.07 3.64
CA ALA A 240 11.87 7.52 4.84
C ALA A 240 11.50 6.61 6.01
N ASN A 241 12.51 6.11 6.71
CA ASN A 241 12.31 5.28 7.90
C ASN A 241 13.35 5.57 8.97
N THR A 242 12.99 5.30 10.21
CA THR A 242 13.80 5.48 11.41
C THR A 242 13.35 4.51 12.49
N ASP A 243 14.29 4.03 13.29
CA ASP A 243 14.04 3.22 14.49
C ASP A 243 13.84 4.09 15.74
N GLU A 244 13.93 5.41 15.62
CA GLU A 244 13.64 6.34 16.71
C GLU A 244 12.13 6.55 16.88
N PRO A 245 11.55 6.33 18.08
CA PRO A 245 10.10 6.46 18.32
C PRO A 245 9.51 7.84 18.01
N ALA A 246 10.35 8.88 18.01
CA ALA A 246 9.96 10.26 17.72
C ALA A 246 10.50 10.78 16.37
N GLY A 247 11.13 9.93 15.55
CA GLY A 247 11.87 10.37 14.37
C GLY A 247 10.99 10.89 13.23
N ILE A 248 9.74 10.39 13.11
CA ILE A 248 8.75 10.90 12.15
C ILE A 248 7.71 11.76 12.86
N SER A 249 8.02 13.05 12.95
CA SER A 249 7.14 14.07 13.53
C SER A 249 6.14 14.65 12.52
N THR A 250 5.17 15.45 12.97
CA THR A 250 4.31 16.26 12.08
C THR A 250 5.12 17.18 11.17
N LYS A 251 6.26 17.70 11.66
CA LYS A 251 7.17 18.50 10.85
C LYS A 251 7.83 17.65 9.76
N SER A 252 8.25 16.42 10.10
CA SER A 252 8.81 15.46 9.13
C SER A 252 7.82 15.18 8.01
N HIS A 253 6.53 15.02 8.33
CA HIS A 253 5.47 14.84 7.33
C HIS A 253 5.35 16.03 6.36
N ALA A 254 5.29 17.26 6.88
CA ALA A 254 5.18 18.46 6.04
C ALA A 254 6.40 18.61 5.11
N GLN A 255 7.61 18.34 5.62
CA GLN A 255 8.83 18.41 4.83
C GLN A 255 8.91 17.29 3.79
N PHE A 256 8.39 16.09 4.11
CA PHE A 256 8.29 14.97 3.19
C PHE A 256 7.43 15.31 1.97
N PHE A 257 6.22 15.82 2.18
CA PHE A 257 5.34 16.19 1.06
C PHE A 257 5.86 17.41 0.29
N GLN A 258 6.55 18.35 0.94
CA GLN A 258 7.23 19.42 0.23
C GLN A 258 8.33 18.88 -0.69
N LEU A 259 9.15 17.94 -0.21
CA LEU A 259 10.17 17.28 -1.02
C LEU A 259 9.53 16.52 -2.19
N ALA A 260 8.41 15.82 -1.96
CA ALA A 260 7.66 15.14 -3.00
C ALA A 260 7.18 16.11 -4.08
N SER A 261 6.52 17.22 -3.71
CA SER A 261 6.07 18.22 -4.68
C SER A 261 7.24 18.78 -5.50
N SER A 262 8.37 19.10 -4.87
CA SER A 262 9.55 19.57 -5.59
C SER A 262 10.17 18.50 -6.50
N ALA A 263 10.18 17.23 -6.09
CA ALA A 263 10.67 16.15 -6.93
C ALA A 263 9.78 15.94 -8.17
N ILE A 264 8.46 16.02 -8.00
CA ILE A 264 7.47 15.94 -9.07
C ILE A 264 7.58 17.14 -10.02
N GLU A 265 7.76 18.35 -9.51
CA GLU A 265 7.98 19.52 -10.36
C GLU A 265 9.27 19.40 -11.21
N LEU A 266 10.29 18.69 -10.72
CA LEU A 266 11.54 18.46 -11.46
C LEU A 266 11.42 17.36 -12.52
N THR A 267 10.43 16.46 -12.44
CA THR A 267 10.21 15.45 -13.48
C THR A 267 9.62 16.03 -14.75
N TYR A 268 9.07 17.25 -14.68
CA TYR A 268 8.49 17.98 -15.81
C TYR A 268 9.28 19.26 -16.11
N ASP A 269 9.86 19.38 -17.30
CA ASP A 269 10.29 20.69 -17.83
C ASP A 269 9.12 21.24 -18.67
N PRO A 270 8.32 22.21 -18.17
CA PRO A 270 7.28 22.81 -18.98
C PRO A 270 7.95 23.47 -20.17
N ARG A 271 7.91 22.82 -21.35
CA ARG A 271 8.32 23.47 -22.60
C ARG A 271 7.60 24.82 -22.63
N PRO A 272 8.32 25.95 -22.67
CA PRO A 272 7.68 27.25 -22.58
C PRO A 272 6.65 27.35 -23.70
N ALA A 273 5.40 27.66 -23.33
CA ALA A 273 4.32 27.88 -24.27
C ALA A 273 4.84 28.76 -25.40
N GLY A 274 4.75 28.24 -26.63
CA GLY A 274 5.48 28.74 -27.78
C GLY A 274 5.52 30.28 -27.84
N ILE A 275 6.73 30.83 -27.84
CA ILE A 275 6.93 32.17 -28.35
C ILE A 275 6.51 32.09 -29.82
N SER A 276 5.35 32.65 -30.15
CA SER A 276 4.97 32.96 -31.54
C SER A 276 6.15 33.70 -32.15
N GLN A 277 6.83 33.08 -33.10
CA GLN A 277 7.71 33.82 -33.99
C GLN A 277 6.79 34.51 -35.00
N ASP A 278 6.40 35.73 -34.65
CA ASP A 278 5.95 36.74 -35.61
C ASP A 278 7.13 37.25 -36.45
#